data_AF-A0A1A2Z9V5-F1
#
_entry.id   AF-A0A1A2Z9V5-F1
#
_cell.length_a   1.000
_cell.length_b   1.000
_cell.length_c   1.000
_cell.angle_alpha   90.00
_cell.angle_beta   90.00
_cell.angle_gamma   90.00
#
_symmetry.space_group_name_H-M   'P 1'
#
loop_
_entity.id
_entity.type
_entity.pdbx_description
1 polymer ?
#
loop_
_entity_poly.entity_id
_entity_poly.type
_entity_poly.pdbx_seq_one_letter_code
_entity_poly.pdbx_strand_id
1 'polypeptide(L)'
;MTMPPPPQGPWHPRPPAPGQPPGQPPQGVPYGPPPGQYPGWPLPGPAKKSNALKWALGAITLIAVVAIAVAVTLALTRSGSDGRGPANGGNSGKTSTIASANDTDPVAVITEEPTCDKFTPINNGYADQGKNGWNDRDPSIPATDWTPDQRAQYTAMGTAMRNAADQFVPLAKQTPHRVMRELYEQFIVYARTYAASIPTYTPSDDQLATVATNASSAIYSICNAISEGSASMWGPSVPTAAPPAHIAVPSDPADPQRFLTARDPICNDWKARWQRYSTDASAWGSMDPQKPASEWTPEQKAVYDAVTPVMSAYADDIEQLGQRSKNPIIQDFAVLSAQYTRAYVKGIPTYVPSDAHLAATANATEWVIMKACQAVED
;
A
#
# COMPACT_ATOMS: atom_id res chain seq x y z
N MET A 1 -32.86 35.13 -31.11
CA MET A 1 -32.47 35.67 -29.80
C MET A 1 -31.27 34.87 -29.32
N THR A 2 -30.09 35.42 -29.50
CA THR A 2 -28.78 34.81 -29.23
C THR A 2 -28.23 35.40 -27.93
N MET A 3 -27.81 34.54 -27.00
CA MET A 3 -27.23 34.97 -25.72
C MET A 3 -25.86 35.62 -25.93
N PRO A 4 -25.51 36.66 -25.15
CA PRO A 4 -24.19 37.27 -25.19
C PRO A 4 -23.11 36.35 -24.59
N PRO A 5 -21.84 36.46 -25.03
CA PRO A 5 -20.74 35.65 -24.51
C PRO A 5 -20.39 36.01 -23.06
N PRO A 6 -19.88 35.04 -22.27
CA PRO A 6 -19.50 35.26 -20.88
C PRO A 6 -18.23 36.15 -20.74
N PRO A 7 -18.06 36.85 -19.60
CA PRO A 7 -16.96 37.77 -19.38
C PRO A 7 -15.61 37.05 -19.25
N GLN A 8 -14.59 37.63 -19.87
CA GLN A 8 -13.21 37.12 -19.85
C GLN A 8 -12.53 37.48 -18.51
N GLY A 9 -12.07 36.46 -17.77
CA GLY A 9 -11.28 36.60 -16.55
C GLY A 9 -9.81 37.01 -16.82
N PRO A 10 -9.06 37.42 -15.78
CA PRO A 10 -7.86 38.22 -15.92
C PRO A 10 -6.61 37.37 -16.12
N TRP A 11 -6.48 36.66 -17.24
CA TRP A 11 -5.24 35.97 -17.59
C TRP A 11 -4.98 36.01 -19.11
N HIS A 12 -4.63 37.19 -19.60
CA HIS A 12 -3.96 37.34 -20.88
C HIS A 12 -2.65 38.13 -20.68
N PRO A 13 -1.46 37.54 -20.95
CA PRO A 13 -0.20 38.27 -20.91
C PRO A 13 -0.20 39.37 -21.98
N ARG A 14 0.09 40.62 -21.58
CA ARG A 14 0.35 41.70 -22.53
C ARG A 14 1.72 41.51 -23.20
N PRO A 15 1.86 41.82 -24.50
CA PRO A 15 3.18 41.83 -25.14
C PRO A 15 4.06 42.96 -24.55
N PRO A 16 5.37 42.72 -24.37
CA PRO A 16 6.28 43.70 -23.79
C PRO A 16 6.54 44.89 -24.72
N ALA A 17 6.70 46.08 -24.14
CA ALA A 17 7.04 47.31 -24.86
C ALA A 17 8.52 47.30 -25.32
N PRO A 18 8.86 47.91 -26.47
CA PRO A 18 10.23 47.89 -26.99
C PRO A 18 11.17 48.77 -26.14
N GLY A 19 12.25 48.19 -25.61
CA GLY A 19 13.36 48.98 -25.03
C GLY A 19 13.96 48.52 -23.70
N GLN A 20 13.60 47.36 -23.14
CA GLN A 20 14.24 46.85 -21.92
C GLN A 20 15.33 45.81 -22.20
N PRO A 21 16.51 45.88 -21.53
CA PRO A 21 17.55 44.86 -21.63
C PRO A 21 17.11 43.52 -21.03
N PRO A 22 17.66 42.37 -21.49
CA PRO A 22 17.16 41.06 -21.11
C PRO A 22 17.44 40.76 -19.63
N GLY A 23 16.41 40.93 -18.79
CA GLY A 23 16.40 40.47 -17.40
C GLY A 23 16.27 38.94 -17.35
N GLN A 24 17.00 38.34 -16.41
CA GLN A 24 17.00 36.91 -16.13
C GLN A 24 15.57 36.36 -15.97
N PRO A 25 15.27 35.15 -16.48
CA PRO A 25 13.95 34.57 -16.33
C PRO A 25 13.64 34.35 -14.83
N PRO A 26 12.40 34.63 -14.40
CA PRO A 26 11.98 34.35 -13.03
C PRO A 26 12.09 32.84 -12.77
N GLN A 27 12.76 32.48 -11.68
CA GLN A 27 12.91 31.09 -11.25
C GLN A 27 11.52 30.48 -11.04
N GLY A 28 11.19 29.53 -11.92
CA GLY A 28 9.96 28.77 -11.88
C GLY A 28 9.88 27.93 -10.61
N VAL A 29 8.67 27.89 -10.06
CA VAL A 29 8.19 26.94 -9.07
C VAL A 29 8.72 25.53 -9.41
N PRO A 30 9.39 24.81 -8.48
CA PRO A 30 9.90 23.48 -8.79
C PRO A 30 8.75 22.54 -9.13
N TYR A 31 8.82 21.95 -10.32
CA TYR A 31 8.06 20.77 -10.68
C TYR A 31 8.19 19.72 -9.57
N GLY A 32 7.07 19.11 -9.18
CA GLY A 32 7.06 17.98 -8.24
C GLY A 32 7.97 16.84 -8.71
N PRO A 33 8.44 15.98 -7.78
CA PRO A 33 9.40 14.94 -8.09
C PRO A 33 8.86 13.97 -9.17
N PRO A 34 9.74 13.42 -10.02
CA PRO A 34 9.37 12.48 -11.08
C PRO A 34 8.67 11.23 -10.50
N PRO A 35 7.76 10.59 -11.28
CA PRO A 35 7.07 9.39 -10.83
C PRO A 35 8.08 8.28 -10.56
N GLY A 36 8.23 7.89 -9.29
CA GLY A 36 9.18 6.86 -8.84
C GLY A 36 10.03 7.27 -7.63
N GLN A 37 10.07 8.56 -7.29
CA GLN A 37 10.74 9.06 -6.08
C GLN A 37 9.74 9.80 -5.18
N TYR A 38 8.87 9.05 -4.51
CA TYR A 38 8.20 9.56 -3.32
C TYR A 38 8.87 8.95 -2.10
N PRO A 39 9.02 9.70 -0.99
CA PRO A 39 9.58 9.18 0.23
C PRO A 39 8.64 8.08 0.72
N GLY A 40 8.98 6.83 0.40
CA GLY A 40 8.52 5.72 1.23
C GLY A 40 8.93 6.11 2.63
N TRP A 41 7.94 6.27 3.53
CA TRP A 41 8.23 6.28 4.96
C TRP A 41 9.24 5.15 5.21
N PRO A 42 10.40 5.44 5.79
CA PRO A 42 11.43 4.42 5.94
C PRO A 42 10.83 3.32 6.81
N LEU A 43 10.48 2.20 6.17
CA LEU A 43 10.19 0.97 6.89
C LEU A 43 11.43 0.68 7.74
N PRO A 44 11.30 0.43 9.05
CA PRO A 44 12.44 0.15 9.92
C PRO A 44 13.21 -1.08 9.41
N GLY A 45 14.25 -0.83 8.62
CA GLY A 45 15.25 -1.84 8.32
C GLY A 45 16.13 -2.02 9.57
N PRO A 46 16.57 -3.25 9.89
CA PRO A 46 17.56 -3.44 10.95
C PRO A 46 18.82 -2.58 10.67
N ALA A 47 19.38 -2.03 11.75
CA ALA A 47 20.46 -1.05 11.71
C ALA A 47 21.60 -1.45 10.75
N LYS A 48 21.91 -0.55 9.80
CA LYS A 48 23.03 -0.72 8.85
C LYS A 48 24.36 -0.74 9.61
N LYS A 49 25.03 -1.89 9.64
CA LYS A 49 26.50 -1.93 9.74
C LYS A 49 27.06 -1.81 8.33
N SER A 50 27.80 -0.73 8.10
CA SER A 50 28.56 -0.51 6.88
C SER A 50 29.60 -1.61 6.70
N ASN A 51 29.64 -2.22 5.51
CA ASN A 51 30.87 -2.62 4.83
C ASN A 51 30.54 -2.87 3.36
N ALA A 52 30.77 -1.85 2.54
CA ALA A 52 30.72 -1.94 1.10
C ALA A 52 32.00 -2.60 0.58
N LEU A 53 31.94 -3.88 0.18
CA LEU A 53 32.71 -4.44 -0.94
C LEU A 53 32.38 -5.94 -1.19
N LYS A 54 32.01 -6.24 -2.44
CA LYS A 54 32.03 -7.56 -3.14
C LYS A 54 31.02 -8.60 -2.60
N TRP A 55 30.06 -9.09 -3.38
CA TRP A 55 30.22 -9.80 -4.65
C TRP A 55 28.94 -9.82 -5.48
N ALA A 56 29.13 -9.87 -6.81
CA ALA A 56 28.17 -10.41 -7.75
C ALA A 56 28.23 -11.95 -7.72
N LEU A 57 27.08 -12.59 -7.99
CA LEU A 57 26.78 -14.03 -8.14
C LEU A 57 26.40 -14.78 -6.84
N GLY A 58 25.14 -15.24 -6.80
CA GLY A 58 24.75 -16.39 -5.98
C GLY A 58 23.38 -16.32 -5.29
N ALA A 59 22.26 -16.17 -6.02
CA ALA A 59 20.91 -16.27 -5.45
C ALA A 59 20.06 -17.36 -6.13
N ILE A 60 20.54 -18.60 -6.11
CA ILE A 60 19.71 -19.80 -6.40
C ILE A 60 19.62 -20.72 -5.17
N THR A 61 20.47 -20.56 -4.16
CA THR A 61 20.56 -21.52 -3.04
C THR A 61 19.73 -21.16 -1.80
N LEU A 62 19.23 -19.92 -1.65
CA LEU A 62 18.47 -19.54 -0.45
C LEU A 62 16.98 -19.94 -0.50
N ILE A 63 16.42 -20.07 -1.71
CA ILE A 63 14.99 -20.38 -1.92
C ILE A 63 14.65 -21.81 -1.47
N ALA A 64 15.59 -22.75 -1.65
CA ALA A 64 15.39 -24.13 -1.21
C ALA A 64 15.36 -24.25 0.32
N VAL A 65 16.16 -23.45 1.06
CA VAL A 65 16.26 -23.57 2.52
C VAL A 65 15.01 -23.04 3.22
N VAL A 66 14.44 -21.93 2.75
CA VAL A 66 13.21 -21.35 3.35
C VAL A 66 11.97 -22.19 2.99
N ALA A 67 11.87 -22.70 1.76
CA ALA A 67 10.77 -23.58 1.36
C ALA A 67 10.77 -24.91 2.16
N ILE A 68 11.95 -25.47 2.46
CA ILE A 68 12.07 -26.68 3.28
C ILE A 68 11.69 -26.39 4.74
N ALA A 69 12.08 -25.25 5.32
CA ALA A 69 11.73 -24.91 6.70
C ALA A 69 10.20 -24.75 6.89
N VAL A 70 9.51 -24.13 5.94
CA VAL A 70 8.03 -23.99 5.97
C VAL A 70 7.33 -25.34 5.76
N ALA A 71 7.83 -26.18 4.85
CA ALA A 71 7.27 -27.51 4.61
C ALA A 71 7.44 -28.45 5.82
N VAL A 72 8.58 -28.40 6.51
CA VAL A 72 8.84 -29.20 7.73
C VAL A 72 7.95 -28.74 8.89
N THR A 73 7.73 -27.44 9.05
CA THR A 73 6.87 -26.90 10.12
C THR A 73 5.38 -27.26 9.89
N LEU A 74 4.93 -27.28 8.63
CA LEU A 74 3.58 -27.71 8.25
C LEU A 74 3.38 -29.24 8.34
N ALA A 75 4.43 -30.03 8.18
CA ALA A 75 4.36 -31.49 8.35
C ALA A 75 4.36 -31.90 9.85
N LEU A 76 5.13 -31.19 10.68
CA LEU A 76 5.25 -31.51 12.12
C LEU A 76 4.03 -31.05 12.94
N THR A 77 3.31 -30.02 12.50
CA THR A 77 2.05 -29.59 13.16
C THR A 77 0.82 -30.41 12.75
N ARG A 78 0.96 -31.31 11.76
CA ARG A 78 -0.13 -32.20 11.29
C ARG A 78 -0.14 -33.59 11.92
N SER A 79 0.75 -33.87 12.85
CA SER A 79 0.88 -35.19 13.49
C SER A 79 0.52 -35.10 14.98
N GLY A 80 -0.76 -35.16 15.32
CA GLY A 80 -1.18 -35.28 16.72
C GLY A 80 -2.66 -35.06 16.99
N SER A 81 -3.49 -36.08 16.74
CA SER A 81 -4.50 -36.61 17.68
C SER A 81 -5.53 -37.47 16.94
N ASP A 82 -5.37 -38.77 17.05
CA ASP A 82 -6.38 -39.77 16.69
C ASP A 82 -7.54 -39.71 17.70
N GLY A 83 -8.74 -39.42 17.21
CA GLY A 83 -9.99 -39.46 17.98
C GLY A 83 -11.16 -39.91 17.10
N ARG A 84 -11.51 -41.19 17.21
CA ARG A 84 -12.61 -41.88 16.51
C ARG A 84 -13.99 -41.42 17.01
N GLY A 85 -14.91 -41.06 16.10
CA GLY A 85 -16.36 -40.86 16.35
C GLY A 85 -17.11 -40.49 15.06
N PRO A 86 -18.38 -40.90 14.85
CA PRO A 86 -18.81 -41.48 13.57
C PRO A 86 -19.31 -40.48 12.51
N ALA A 87 -19.13 -40.92 11.26
CA ALA A 87 -19.64 -40.29 10.05
C ALA A 87 -21.17 -40.30 10.00
N ASN A 88 -21.76 -39.17 9.59
CA ASN A 88 -23.03 -39.14 8.90
C ASN A 88 -22.89 -38.22 7.68
N GLY A 89 -23.17 -38.80 6.51
CA GLY A 89 -23.04 -38.17 5.21
C GLY A 89 -24.16 -37.17 4.92
N GLY A 90 -23.76 -36.02 4.38
CA GLY A 90 -24.60 -35.06 3.70
C GLY A 90 -23.77 -34.43 2.58
N ASN A 91 -24.27 -34.54 1.36
CA ASN A 91 -23.56 -34.33 0.10
C ASN A 91 -23.47 -32.84 -0.30
N SER A 92 -22.45 -32.51 -1.08
CA SER A 92 -22.36 -31.36 -2.02
C SER A 92 -21.96 -29.97 -1.47
N GLY A 93 -20.68 -29.62 -1.69
CA GLY A 93 -20.15 -28.25 -1.63
C GLY A 93 -18.83 -28.16 -0.87
N LYS A 94 -17.70 -28.50 -1.51
CA LYS A 94 -16.37 -28.17 -0.96
C LYS A 94 -16.13 -26.67 -1.12
N THR A 95 -16.88 -25.84 -0.39
CA THR A 95 -16.45 -24.47 -0.12
C THR A 95 -15.26 -24.60 0.82
N SER A 96 -14.05 -24.46 0.29
CA SER A 96 -12.87 -24.12 1.10
C SER A 96 -13.28 -22.93 1.98
N THR A 97 -13.52 -23.15 3.26
CA THR A 97 -14.04 -22.14 4.18
C THR A 97 -13.04 -21.00 4.31
N ILE A 98 -13.37 -19.83 3.74
CA ILE A 98 -12.62 -18.58 3.91
C ILE A 98 -12.97 -18.04 5.30
N ALA A 99 -11.98 -17.80 6.16
CA ALA A 99 -12.22 -17.42 7.56
C ALA A 99 -13.01 -16.11 7.71
N SER A 100 -12.71 -15.12 6.86
CA SER A 100 -13.38 -13.82 6.78
C SER A 100 -14.68 -13.84 5.95
N ALA A 101 -15.26 -15.01 5.63
CA ALA A 101 -16.45 -15.09 4.79
C ALA A 101 -17.70 -14.43 5.40
N ASN A 102 -17.77 -14.40 6.73
CA ASN A 102 -18.87 -13.80 7.48
C ASN A 102 -18.47 -12.46 8.14
N ASP A 103 -17.29 -11.92 7.83
CA ASP A 103 -16.91 -10.59 8.29
C ASP A 103 -17.70 -9.54 7.50
N THR A 104 -18.76 -9.05 8.11
CA THR A 104 -19.65 -8.00 7.59
C THR A 104 -19.52 -6.69 8.35
N ASP A 105 -18.59 -6.61 9.30
CA ASP A 105 -18.46 -5.45 10.17
C ASP A 105 -17.83 -4.27 9.40
N PRO A 106 -18.08 -3.03 9.85
CA PRO A 106 -17.37 -1.86 9.34
C PRO A 106 -15.86 -2.05 9.48
N VAL A 107 -15.10 -1.65 8.45
CA VAL A 107 -13.64 -1.64 8.55
C VAL A 107 -13.20 -0.73 9.70
N ALA A 108 -12.28 -1.22 10.51
CA ALA A 108 -11.73 -0.54 11.68
C ALA A 108 -10.21 -0.76 11.77
N VAL A 109 -9.56 -0.13 12.74
CA VAL A 109 -8.16 -0.44 13.07
C VAL A 109 -8.07 -1.86 13.60
N ILE A 110 -7.24 -2.68 12.97
CA ILE A 110 -7.09 -4.09 13.32
C ILE A 110 -6.13 -4.20 14.51
N THR A 111 -6.63 -4.76 15.61
CA THR A 111 -5.86 -4.92 16.85
C THR A 111 -5.25 -6.30 17.01
N GLU A 112 -5.73 -7.30 16.26
CA GLU A 112 -5.24 -8.68 16.28
C GLU A 112 -5.33 -9.28 14.87
N GLU A 113 -4.26 -9.91 14.39
CA GLU A 113 -4.25 -10.57 13.07
C GLU A 113 -3.42 -11.85 13.12
N PRO A 114 -4.05 -13.05 13.12
CA PRO A 114 -3.35 -14.32 13.30
C PRO A 114 -2.41 -14.70 12.15
N THR A 115 -2.47 -14.01 11.01
CA THR A 115 -1.58 -14.28 9.86
C THR A 115 -0.25 -13.53 9.93
N CYS A 116 -0.09 -12.52 10.80
CA CYS A 116 1.10 -11.66 10.86
C CYS A 116 2.42 -12.41 11.09
N ASP A 117 2.42 -13.40 11.97
CA ASP A 117 3.62 -14.22 12.27
C ASP A 117 4.10 -14.99 11.05
N LYS A 118 3.18 -15.43 10.17
CA LYS A 118 3.51 -16.16 8.94
C LYS A 118 3.83 -15.20 7.80
N PHE A 119 3.13 -14.07 7.72
CA PHE A 119 3.35 -13.03 6.71
C PHE A 119 4.76 -12.48 6.75
N THR A 120 5.23 -12.09 7.94
CA THR A 120 6.50 -11.37 8.12
C THR A 120 7.71 -12.06 7.47
N PRO A 121 8.01 -13.36 7.72
CA PRO A 121 9.14 -14.02 7.08
C PRO A 121 8.99 -14.15 5.56
N ILE A 122 7.76 -14.34 5.04
CA ILE A 122 7.50 -14.39 3.59
C ILE A 122 7.79 -13.02 2.96
N ASN A 123 7.25 -11.95 3.56
CA ASN A 123 7.44 -10.59 3.08
C ASN A 123 8.92 -10.15 3.14
N ASN A 124 9.65 -10.54 4.18
CA ASN A 124 11.09 -10.27 4.28
C ASN A 124 11.87 -10.98 3.16
N GLY A 125 11.54 -12.25 2.88
CA GLY A 125 12.16 -12.99 1.76
C GLY A 125 11.87 -12.36 0.39
N TYR A 126 10.67 -11.81 0.20
CA TYR A 126 10.30 -10.99 -0.97
C TYR A 126 11.11 -9.69 -1.02
N ALA A 127 11.12 -8.90 0.04
CA ALA A 127 11.81 -7.62 0.12
C ALA A 127 13.33 -7.77 -0.11
N ASP A 128 13.92 -8.87 0.36
CA ASP A 128 15.33 -9.19 0.15
C ASP A 128 15.71 -9.32 -1.33
N GLN A 129 14.79 -9.74 -2.20
CA GLN A 129 15.04 -9.78 -3.65
C GLN A 129 15.22 -8.39 -4.24
N GLY A 130 14.57 -7.37 -3.64
CA GLY A 130 14.70 -5.98 -4.05
C GLY A 130 16.05 -5.35 -3.73
N LYS A 131 16.83 -5.93 -2.80
CA LYS A 131 18.15 -5.41 -2.39
C LYS A 131 19.19 -5.41 -3.50
N ASN A 132 18.95 -6.13 -4.60
CA ASN A 132 19.80 -6.15 -5.79
C ASN A 132 19.57 -4.95 -6.73
N GLY A 133 19.39 -3.75 -6.16
CA GLY A 133 19.19 -2.50 -6.91
C GLY A 133 17.84 -2.39 -7.61
N TRP A 134 16.81 -3.15 -7.18
CA TRP A 134 15.47 -3.08 -7.79
C TRP A 134 14.89 -1.67 -7.74
N ASN A 135 15.11 -0.98 -6.62
CA ASN A 135 14.64 0.39 -6.39
C ASN A 135 15.43 1.45 -7.16
N ASP A 136 16.60 1.08 -7.72
CA ASP A 136 17.45 1.97 -8.50
C ASP A 136 17.19 1.83 -10.02
N ARG A 137 16.28 0.93 -10.41
CA ARG A 137 15.94 0.73 -11.83
C ARG A 137 15.24 1.96 -12.40
N ASP A 138 15.39 2.15 -13.70
CA ASP A 138 14.55 3.07 -14.47
C ASP A 138 13.32 2.30 -14.99
N PRO A 139 12.10 2.54 -14.44
CA PRO A 139 10.89 1.87 -14.89
C PRO A 139 10.38 2.41 -16.24
N SER A 140 10.94 3.50 -16.77
CA SER A 140 10.51 4.10 -18.04
C SER A 140 11.05 3.40 -19.29
N ILE A 141 12.01 2.48 -19.12
CA ILE A 141 12.61 1.74 -20.23
C ILE A 141 11.73 0.52 -20.56
N PRO A 142 11.16 0.42 -21.78
CA PRO A 142 10.33 -0.71 -22.18
C PRO A 142 11.16 -1.98 -22.40
N ALA A 143 10.48 -3.14 -22.41
CA ALA A 143 11.13 -4.44 -22.59
C ALA A 143 11.94 -4.57 -23.89
N THR A 144 11.61 -3.81 -24.93
CA THR A 144 12.33 -3.82 -26.22
C THR A 144 13.74 -3.24 -26.11
N ASP A 145 13.95 -2.37 -25.11
CA ASP A 145 15.16 -1.55 -24.97
C ASP A 145 16.03 -2.03 -23.81
N TRP A 146 15.62 -3.08 -23.11
CA TRP A 146 16.37 -3.65 -22.00
C TRP A 146 17.68 -4.29 -22.43
N THR A 147 18.72 -3.99 -21.65
CA THR A 147 19.94 -4.81 -21.63
C THR A 147 19.63 -6.22 -21.09
N PRO A 148 20.49 -7.22 -21.34
CA PRO A 148 20.36 -8.54 -20.74
C PRO A 148 20.26 -8.51 -19.21
N ASP A 149 21.01 -7.62 -18.56
CA ASP A 149 21.01 -7.47 -17.10
C ASP A 149 19.69 -6.90 -16.58
N GLN A 150 19.14 -5.88 -17.25
CA GLN A 150 17.81 -5.35 -16.92
C GLN A 150 16.75 -6.44 -17.08
N ARG A 151 16.76 -7.18 -18.19
CA ARG A 151 15.82 -8.29 -18.41
C ARG A 151 15.92 -9.35 -17.31
N ALA A 152 17.14 -9.70 -16.90
CA ALA A 152 17.38 -10.64 -15.80
C ALA A 152 16.83 -10.09 -14.46
N GLN A 153 17.05 -8.80 -14.17
CA GLN A 153 16.56 -8.15 -12.95
C GLN A 153 15.03 -8.15 -12.87
N TYR A 154 14.34 -7.75 -13.94
CA TYR A 154 12.87 -7.79 -14.01
C TYR A 154 12.34 -9.22 -13.88
N THR A 155 12.95 -10.18 -14.58
CA THR A 155 12.55 -11.60 -14.50
C THR A 155 12.71 -12.17 -13.09
N ALA A 156 13.80 -11.83 -12.39
CA ALA A 156 14.03 -12.23 -11.01
C ALA A 156 12.95 -11.66 -10.08
N MET A 157 12.62 -10.37 -10.22
CA MET A 157 11.56 -9.76 -9.42
C MET A 157 10.18 -10.35 -9.71
N GLY A 158 9.84 -10.57 -10.99
CA GLY A 158 8.57 -11.23 -11.35
C GLY A 158 8.47 -12.64 -10.76
N THR A 159 9.57 -13.37 -10.69
CA THR A 159 9.63 -14.68 -10.04
C THR A 159 9.41 -14.56 -8.53
N ALA A 160 10.06 -13.59 -7.87
CA ALA A 160 9.87 -13.32 -6.45
C ALA A 160 8.42 -12.96 -6.12
N MET A 161 7.80 -12.10 -6.94
CA MET A 161 6.40 -11.70 -6.82
C MET A 161 5.44 -12.88 -6.94
N ARG A 162 5.65 -13.78 -7.92
CA ARG A 162 4.85 -15.02 -8.04
C ARG A 162 5.00 -15.92 -6.81
N ASN A 163 6.23 -16.15 -6.36
CA ASN A 163 6.52 -17.00 -5.20
C ASN A 163 5.91 -16.45 -3.90
N ALA A 164 5.92 -15.14 -3.71
CA ALA A 164 5.26 -14.49 -2.59
C ALA A 164 3.73 -14.59 -2.70
N ALA A 165 3.18 -14.40 -3.91
CA ALA A 165 1.74 -14.52 -4.15
C ALA A 165 1.23 -15.92 -3.77
N ASP A 166 1.93 -16.97 -4.21
CA ASP A 166 1.55 -18.35 -3.89
C ASP A 166 1.59 -18.64 -2.37
N GLN A 167 2.55 -18.04 -1.66
CA GLN A 167 2.65 -18.15 -0.20
C GLN A 167 1.63 -17.31 0.56
N PHE A 168 1.07 -16.25 -0.04
CA PHE A 168 0.01 -15.43 0.55
C PHE A 168 -1.38 -16.03 0.38
N VAL A 169 -1.63 -16.89 -0.63
CA VAL A 169 -2.91 -17.61 -0.81
C VAL A 169 -3.43 -18.27 0.48
N PRO A 170 -2.64 -19.08 1.21
CA PRO A 170 -3.13 -19.67 2.45
C PRO A 170 -3.39 -18.65 3.56
N LEU A 171 -2.69 -17.50 3.58
CA LEU A 171 -2.92 -16.44 4.57
C LEU A 171 -4.22 -15.70 4.29
N ALA A 172 -4.51 -15.40 3.02
CA ALA A 172 -5.80 -14.84 2.59
C ALA A 172 -7.00 -15.73 3.00
N LYS A 173 -6.82 -17.06 2.97
CA LYS A 173 -7.84 -18.02 3.43
C LYS A 173 -8.02 -18.02 4.95
N GLN A 174 -6.96 -17.72 5.71
CA GLN A 174 -6.89 -17.86 7.18
C GLN A 174 -7.25 -16.57 7.93
N THR A 175 -7.04 -15.39 7.35
CA THR A 175 -7.35 -14.13 8.04
C THR A 175 -8.85 -14.01 8.32
N PRO A 176 -9.24 -13.67 9.57
CA PRO A 176 -10.63 -13.42 9.93
C PRO A 176 -11.12 -12.05 9.44
N HIS A 177 -10.22 -11.15 9.03
CA HIS A 177 -10.54 -9.79 8.61
C HIS A 177 -10.68 -9.70 7.09
N ARG A 178 -11.85 -9.25 6.63
CA ARG A 178 -12.18 -9.04 5.22
C ARG A 178 -11.15 -8.16 4.51
N VAL A 179 -10.84 -7.01 5.09
CA VAL A 179 -9.93 -6.04 4.46
C VAL A 179 -8.49 -6.57 4.38
N MET A 180 -8.06 -7.41 5.33
CA MET A 180 -6.76 -8.10 5.24
C MET A 180 -6.75 -9.14 4.13
N ARG A 181 -7.84 -9.92 3.98
CA ARG A 181 -8.01 -10.84 2.85
C ARG A 181 -7.91 -10.07 1.54
N GLU A 182 -8.60 -8.94 1.42
CA GLU A 182 -8.57 -8.10 0.22
C GLU A 182 -7.17 -7.58 -0.09
N LEU A 183 -6.40 -7.11 0.91
CA LEU A 183 -5.00 -6.73 0.73
C LEU A 183 -4.14 -7.90 0.22
N TYR A 184 -4.29 -9.09 0.78
CA TYR A 184 -3.59 -10.28 0.28
C TYR A 184 -3.99 -10.61 -1.17
N GLU A 185 -5.28 -10.61 -1.47
CA GLU A 185 -5.81 -10.88 -2.81
C GLU A 185 -5.29 -9.86 -3.82
N GLN A 186 -5.23 -8.57 -3.47
CA GLN A 186 -4.69 -7.53 -4.32
C GLN A 186 -3.18 -7.64 -4.51
N PHE A 187 -2.41 -8.03 -3.49
CA PHE A 187 -1.02 -8.43 -3.72
C PHE A 187 -0.94 -9.55 -4.75
N ILE A 188 -1.68 -10.65 -4.53
CA ILE A 188 -1.60 -11.88 -5.33
C ILE A 188 -1.87 -11.61 -6.81
N VAL A 189 -2.98 -10.94 -7.12
CA VAL A 189 -3.38 -10.73 -8.52
C VAL A 189 -2.49 -9.70 -9.22
N TYR A 190 -2.13 -8.60 -8.57
CA TYR A 190 -1.27 -7.58 -9.20
C TYR A 190 0.17 -8.07 -9.38
N ALA A 191 0.71 -8.83 -8.41
CA ALA A 191 2.03 -9.47 -8.51
C ALA A 191 2.10 -10.44 -9.70
N ARG A 192 1.07 -11.30 -9.86
CA ARG A 192 0.98 -12.24 -10.98
C ARG A 192 0.81 -11.54 -12.32
N THR A 193 -0.03 -10.50 -12.36
CA THR A 193 -0.28 -9.71 -13.58
C THR A 193 1.00 -9.00 -14.03
N TYR A 194 1.72 -8.35 -13.10
CA TYR A 194 3.01 -7.74 -13.38
C TYR A 194 4.03 -8.76 -13.90
N ALA A 195 4.15 -9.89 -13.21
CA ALA A 195 5.11 -10.92 -13.62
C ALA A 195 4.80 -11.47 -15.02
N ALA A 196 3.52 -11.53 -15.40
CA ALA A 196 3.08 -11.94 -16.73
C ALA A 196 3.33 -10.88 -17.82
N SER A 197 3.35 -9.58 -17.47
CA SER A 197 3.62 -8.52 -18.44
C SER A 197 5.10 -8.32 -18.76
N ILE A 198 6.02 -8.81 -17.92
CA ILE A 198 7.49 -8.68 -18.10
C ILE A 198 7.99 -8.92 -19.53
N PRO A 199 7.59 -9.98 -20.27
CA PRO A 199 8.09 -10.22 -21.62
C PRO A 199 7.78 -9.09 -22.61
N THR A 200 6.67 -8.39 -22.39
CA THR A 200 6.17 -7.27 -23.22
C THR A 200 6.05 -5.99 -22.42
N TYR A 201 6.86 -5.84 -21.37
CA TYR A 201 6.71 -4.76 -20.39
C TYR A 201 6.76 -3.39 -21.05
N THR A 202 5.83 -2.56 -20.62
CA THR A 202 5.73 -1.14 -20.91
C THR A 202 5.80 -0.34 -19.61
N PRO A 203 6.16 0.96 -19.63
CA PRO A 203 6.27 1.76 -18.41
C PRO A 203 4.99 1.82 -17.55
N SER A 204 3.80 1.67 -18.14
CA SER A 204 2.54 1.64 -17.40
C SER A 204 2.38 0.37 -16.55
N ASP A 205 3.01 -0.75 -16.95
CA ASP A 205 3.00 -1.99 -16.19
C ASP A 205 3.65 -1.84 -14.80
N ASP A 206 4.53 -0.85 -14.60
CA ASP A 206 5.15 -0.58 -13.30
C ASP A 206 4.12 -0.27 -12.20
N GLN A 207 2.97 0.28 -12.58
CA GLN A 207 1.89 0.54 -11.63
C GLN A 207 1.35 -0.77 -11.04
N LEU A 208 1.40 -1.88 -11.78
CA LEU A 208 0.99 -3.20 -11.28
C LEU A 208 1.91 -3.67 -10.14
N ALA A 209 3.23 -3.57 -10.34
CA ALA A 209 4.22 -3.86 -9.30
C ALA A 209 4.05 -2.95 -8.08
N THR A 210 3.71 -1.68 -8.32
CA THR A 210 3.56 -0.70 -7.24
C THR A 210 2.28 -0.93 -6.43
N VAL A 211 1.17 -1.36 -7.06
CA VAL A 211 -0.03 -1.79 -6.33
C VAL A 211 0.29 -2.99 -5.42
N ALA A 212 0.94 -4.03 -5.96
CA ALA A 212 1.31 -5.21 -5.18
C ALA A 212 2.21 -4.84 -4.00
N THR A 213 3.24 -4.02 -4.23
CA THR A 213 4.16 -3.58 -3.18
C THR A 213 3.44 -2.81 -2.08
N ASN A 214 2.52 -1.89 -2.40
CA ASN A 214 1.79 -1.13 -1.39
C ASN A 214 0.77 -1.99 -0.63
N ALA A 215 0.16 -2.99 -1.25
CA ALA A 215 -0.69 -3.95 -0.55
C ALA A 215 0.14 -4.74 0.50
N SER A 216 1.35 -5.18 0.13
CA SER A 216 2.27 -5.82 1.08
C SER A 216 2.70 -4.87 2.19
N SER A 217 3.02 -3.61 1.86
CA SER A 217 3.40 -2.60 2.85
C SER A 217 2.27 -2.28 3.83
N ALA A 218 1.02 -2.24 3.36
CA ALA A 218 -0.14 -2.05 4.25
C ALA A 218 -0.25 -3.21 5.24
N ILE A 219 -0.17 -4.46 4.77
CA ILE A 219 -0.18 -5.64 5.64
C ILE A 219 0.98 -5.60 6.64
N TYR A 220 2.18 -5.26 6.18
CA TYR A 220 3.35 -5.12 7.05
C TYR A 220 3.15 -4.06 8.13
N SER A 221 2.67 -2.86 7.78
CA SER A 221 2.43 -1.79 8.74
C SER A 221 1.28 -2.12 9.71
N ILE A 222 0.24 -2.84 9.27
CA ILE A 222 -0.81 -3.37 10.16
C ILE A 222 -0.19 -4.32 11.18
N CYS A 223 0.62 -5.29 10.73
CA CYS A 223 1.25 -6.24 11.62
C CYS A 223 2.20 -5.61 12.63
N ASN A 224 2.95 -4.57 12.25
CA ASN A 224 3.83 -3.86 13.19
C ASN A 224 3.04 -2.93 14.12
N ALA A 225 1.97 -2.29 13.66
CA ALA A 225 1.09 -1.53 14.54
C ALA A 225 0.46 -2.43 15.62
N ILE A 226 0.16 -3.69 15.29
CA ILE A 226 -0.33 -4.71 16.24
C ILE A 226 0.79 -5.13 17.20
N SER A 227 1.94 -5.58 16.68
CA SER A 227 3.01 -6.16 17.50
C SER A 227 3.68 -5.14 18.42
N GLU A 228 3.72 -3.87 18.01
CA GLU A 228 4.28 -2.76 18.81
C GLU A 228 3.22 -2.04 19.66
N GLY A 229 1.95 -2.45 19.59
CA GLY A 229 0.89 -2.00 20.49
C GLY A 229 0.18 -0.70 20.13
N SER A 230 0.60 0.02 19.09
CA SER A 230 -0.07 1.25 18.65
C SER A 230 -1.51 1.02 18.17
N ALA A 231 -1.78 -0.12 17.52
CA ALA A 231 -3.14 -0.46 17.08
C ALA A 231 -4.08 -0.69 18.26
N SER A 232 -3.66 -1.43 19.30
CA SER A 232 -4.48 -1.68 20.49
C SER A 232 -4.63 -0.46 21.38
N MET A 233 -3.63 0.42 21.41
CA MET A 233 -3.68 1.68 22.15
C MET A 233 -4.70 2.65 21.53
N TRP A 234 -4.63 2.88 20.22
CA TRP A 234 -5.37 3.96 19.57
C TRP A 234 -6.62 3.50 18.83
N GLY A 235 -6.67 2.26 18.35
CA GLY A 235 -7.81 1.69 17.62
C GLY A 235 -9.14 1.84 18.35
N PRO A 236 -9.26 1.46 19.65
CA PRO A 236 -10.49 1.63 20.42
C PRO A 236 -10.96 3.07 20.60
N SER A 237 -10.07 4.05 20.38
CA SER A 237 -10.38 5.49 20.50
C SER A 237 -10.87 6.11 19.20
N VAL A 238 -10.91 5.34 18.11
CA VAL A 238 -11.42 5.80 16.81
C VAL A 238 -12.92 5.54 16.72
N PRO A 239 -13.74 6.52 16.30
CA PRO A 239 -15.16 6.29 16.04
C PRO A 239 -15.36 5.20 14.97
N THR A 240 -16.29 4.29 15.24
CA THR A 240 -16.69 3.26 14.29
C THR A 240 -17.15 3.89 12.97
N ALA A 241 -16.62 3.39 11.86
CA ALA A 241 -17.04 3.80 10.52
C ALA A 241 -18.49 3.40 10.23
N ALA A 242 -19.08 4.01 9.21
CA ALA A 242 -20.33 3.50 8.66
C ALA A 242 -20.15 2.08 8.10
N PRO A 243 -21.15 1.20 8.20
CA PRO A 243 -21.09 -0.12 7.58
C PRO A 243 -20.96 0.01 6.04
N PRO A 244 -20.27 -0.93 5.38
CA PRO A 244 -20.11 -0.90 3.93
C PRO A 244 -21.49 -1.01 3.25
N ALA A 245 -21.71 -0.23 2.19
CA ALA A 245 -22.95 -0.29 1.42
C ALA A 245 -23.11 -1.62 0.70
N HIS A 246 -21.98 -2.20 0.27
CA HIS A 246 -21.88 -3.48 -0.39
C HIS A 246 -20.63 -4.20 0.10
N ILE A 247 -20.74 -5.51 0.32
CA ILE A 247 -19.63 -6.36 0.71
C ILE A 247 -19.26 -7.22 -0.50
N ALA A 248 -17.96 -7.26 -0.84
CA ALA A 248 -17.47 -8.16 -1.87
C ALA A 248 -17.71 -9.62 -1.44
N VAL A 249 -18.36 -10.41 -2.31
CA VAL A 249 -18.47 -11.86 -2.06
C VAL A 249 -17.07 -12.46 -2.13
N PRO A 250 -16.60 -13.16 -1.09
CA PRO A 250 -15.28 -13.78 -1.11
C PRO A 250 -15.16 -14.75 -2.30
N SER A 251 -14.10 -14.58 -3.09
CA SER A 251 -13.75 -15.48 -4.20
C SER A 251 -12.61 -16.42 -3.79
N ASP A 252 -12.19 -17.37 -4.63
CA ASP A 252 -11.05 -18.22 -4.29
C ASP A 252 -9.77 -17.38 -4.22
N PRO A 253 -9.09 -17.27 -3.06
CA PRO A 253 -7.87 -16.48 -2.95
C PRO A 253 -6.70 -17.03 -3.79
N ALA A 254 -6.83 -18.23 -4.37
CA ALA A 254 -5.88 -18.74 -5.34
C ALA A 254 -6.03 -18.14 -6.75
N ASP A 255 -7.16 -17.50 -7.07
CA ASP A 255 -7.41 -16.82 -8.34
C ASP A 255 -8.24 -15.51 -8.14
N PRO A 256 -7.71 -14.54 -7.36
CA PRO A 256 -8.43 -13.31 -7.10
C PRO A 256 -8.45 -12.41 -8.34
N GLN A 257 -9.44 -11.53 -8.40
CA GLN A 257 -9.54 -10.53 -9.46
C GLN A 257 -8.96 -9.20 -9.00
N ARG A 258 -8.36 -8.45 -9.93
CA ARG A 258 -7.96 -7.06 -9.67
C ARG A 258 -9.22 -6.28 -9.32
N PHE A 259 -9.18 -5.56 -8.20
CA PHE A 259 -10.32 -4.72 -7.85
C PHE A 259 -10.58 -3.64 -8.89
N LEU A 260 -9.54 -3.16 -9.59
CA LEU A 260 -9.68 -2.17 -10.65
C LEU A 260 -9.08 -2.65 -11.98
N THR A 261 -9.95 -2.84 -12.97
CA THR A 261 -9.60 -3.21 -14.35
C THR A 261 -10.04 -2.15 -15.38
N ALA A 262 -10.84 -1.18 -14.96
CA ALA A 262 -11.28 -0.03 -15.72
C ALA A 262 -11.36 1.19 -14.80
N ARG A 263 -11.29 2.40 -15.35
CA ARG A 263 -11.31 3.64 -14.58
C ARG A 263 -12.55 3.77 -13.68
N ASP A 264 -12.33 3.99 -12.38
CA ASP A 264 -13.40 4.35 -11.45
C ASP A 264 -13.66 5.87 -11.49
N PRO A 265 -14.91 6.35 -11.40
CA PRO A 265 -15.23 7.77 -11.33
C PRO A 265 -14.50 8.57 -10.26
N ILE A 266 -14.04 7.93 -9.17
CA ILE A 266 -13.35 8.64 -8.08
C ILE A 266 -11.88 8.93 -8.36
N CYS A 267 -11.24 8.31 -9.37
CA CYS A 267 -9.77 8.34 -9.52
C CYS A 267 -9.18 9.76 -9.61
N ASN A 268 -9.82 10.66 -10.37
CA ASN A 268 -9.35 12.06 -10.47
C ASN A 268 -9.51 12.82 -9.16
N ASP A 269 -10.67 12.65 -8.54
CA ASP A 269 -11.06 13.26 -7.28
C ASP A 269 -10.18 12.78 -6.13
N TRP A 270 -9.74 11.51 -6.18
CA TRP A 270 -8.82 10.89 -5.24
C TRP A 270 -7.45 11.52 -5.34
N LYS A 271 -6.88 11.54 -6.56
CA LYS A 271 -5.58 12.16 -6.85
C LYS A 271 -5.54 13.63 -6.43
N ALA A 272 -6.58 14.41 -6.73
CA ALA A 272 -6.65 15.82 -6.38
C ALA A 272 -6.67 16.06 -4.86
N ARG A 273 -7.39 15.22 -4.09
CA ARG A 273 -7.43 15.30 -2.63
C ARG A 273 -6.08 14.94 -2.02
N TRP A 274 -5.47 13.85 -2.50
CA TRP A 274 -4.14 13.45 -2.05
C TRP A 274 -3.09 14.54 -2.30
N GLN A 275 -3.10 15.16 -3.49
CA GLN A 275 -2.16 16.24 -3.81
C GLN A 275 -2.29 17.44 -2.86
N ARG A 276 -3.53 17.79 -2.49
CA ARG A 276 -3.79 18.86 -1.51
C ARG A 276 -3.28 18.46 -0.14
N TYR A 277 -3.66 17.27 0.35
CA TYR A 277 -3.20 16.75 1.62
C TYR A 277 -1.67 16.69 1.71
N SER A 278 -1.00 16.14 0.70
CA SER A 278 0.46 16.07 0.64
C SER A 278 1.12 17.44 0.66
N THR A 279 0.48 18.47 0.09
CA THR A 279 0.98 19.85 0.15
C THR A 279 0.85 20.42 1.56
N ASP A 280 -0.34 20.27 2.14
CA ASP A 280 -0.69 20.83 3.45
C ASP A 280 0.05 20.11 4.60
N ALA A 281 0.35 18.81 4.45
CA ALA A 281 1.07 17.99 5.42
C ALA A 281 2.59 17.90 5.16
N SER A 282 3.13 18.66 4.20
CA SER A 282 4.54 18.57 3.78
C SER A 282 5.56 18.83 4.90
N ALA A 283 5.26 19.78 5.79
CA ALA A 283 6.10 20.07 6.95
C ALA A 283 6.16 18.87 7.92
N TRP A 284 5.02 18.21 8.17
CA TRP A 284 4.96 16.98 8.96
C TRP A 284 5.72 15.84 8.29
N GLY A 285 5.58 15.69 6.96
CA GLY A 285 6.31 14.67 6.20
C GLY A 285 7.84 14.83 6.22
N SER A 286 8.35 15.97 6.69
CA SER A 286 9.78 16.23 6.88
C SER A 286 10.27 15.99 8.32
N MET A 287 9.37 15.61 9.24
CA MET A 287 9.72 15.30 10.62
C MET A 287 10.38 13.93 10.75
N ASP A 288 11.25 13.77 11.73
CA ASP A 288 11.83 12.47 12.08
C ASP A 288 10.79 11.60 12.82
N PRO A 289 10.31 10.49 12.22
CA PRO A 289 9.36 9.60 12.88
C PRO A 289 9.94 8.89 14.10
N GLN A 290 11.25 8.81 14.24
CA GLN A 290 11.89 8.12 15.36
C GLN A 290 11.94 8.98 16.62
N LYS A 291 11.58 10.27 16.51
CA LYS A 291 11.62 11.20 17.62
C LYS A 291 10.27 11.24 18.35
N PRO A 292 10.17 10.75 19.61
CA PRO A 292 8.92 10.76 20.36
C PRO A 292 8.48 12.17 20.76
N ALA A 293 7.19 12.33 21.08
CA ALA A 293 6.60 13.61 21.50
C ALA A 293 7.32 14.24 22.70
N SER A 294 7.84 13.43 23.62
CA SER A 294 8.60 13.89 24.79
C SER A 294 9.90 14.62 24.44
N GLU A 295 10.40 14.48 23.22
CA GLU A 295 11.66 15.09 22.77
C GLU A 295 11.45 16.23 21.76
N TRP A 296 10.21 16.50 21.33
CA TRP A 296 9.94 17.53 20.34
C TRP A 296 10.32 18.93 20.85
N THR A 297 10.90 19.73 19.96
CA THR A 297 11.03 21.18 20.21
C THR A 297 9.64 21.84 20.09
N PRO A 298 9.47 23.07 20.59
CA PRO A 298 8.23 23.82 20.41
C PRO A 298 7.80 23.94 18.95
N GLU A 299 8.75 24.12 18.03
CA GLU A 299 8.50 24.22 16.59
C GLU A 299 8.02 22.89 16.01
N GLN A 300 8.66 21.77 16.39
CA GLN A 300 8.23 20.44 15.97
C GLN A 300 6.83 20.13 16.47
N LYS A 301 6.55 20.44 17.75
CA LYS A 301 5.21 20.29 18.31
C LYS A 301 4.19 21.12 17.53
N ALA A 302 4.51 22.36 17.17
CA ALA A 302 3.62 23.20 16.37
C ALA A 302 3.31 22.61 14.99
N VAL A 303 4.27 21.92 14.35
CA VAL A 303 4.02 21.19 13.09
C VAL A 303 3.01 20.06 13.29
N TYR A 304 3.17 19.26 14.35
CA TYR A 304 2.24 18.17 14.69
C TYR A 304 0.85 18.67 15.09
N ASP A 305 0.78 19.76 15.85
CA ASP A 305 -0.49 20.41 16.21
C ASP A 305 -1.21 20.93 14.94
N ALA A 306 -0.46 21.50 13.99
CA ALA A 306 -1.01 22.05 12.75
C ALA A 306 -1.50 20.98 11.76
N VAL A 307 -0.81 19.83 11.67
CA VAL A 307 -1.22 18.76 10.74
C VAL A 307 -2.42 17.95 11.24
N THR A 308 -2.65 17.93 12.55
CA THR A 308 -3.75 17.18 13.18
C THR A 308 -5.14 17.46 12.56
N PRO A 309 -5.59 18.73 12.44
CA PRO A 309 -6.87 19.04 11.78
C PRO A 309 -6.84 18.74 10.28
N VAL A 310 -5.69 18.85 9.62
CA VAL A 310 -5.53 18.52 8.18
C VAL A 310 -5.75 17.03 7.95
N MET A 311 -5.11 16.16 8.74
CA MET A 311 -5.30 14.70 8.68
C MET A 311 -6.72 14.28 9.01
N SER A 312 -7.35 14.92 10.00
CA SER A 312 -8.73 14.62 10.39
C SER A 312 -9.71 14.92 9.26
N ALA A 313 -9.60 16.11 8.66
CA ALA A 313 -10.42 16.50 7.51
C ALA A 313 -10.15 15.60 6.30
N TYR A 314 -8.88 15.25 6.07
CA TYR A 314 -8.50 14.36 4.98
C TYR A 314 -9.10 12.95 5.13
N ALA A 315 -9.08 12.38 6.34
CA ALA A 315 -9.70 11.09 6.64
C ALA A 315 -11.21 11.10 6.33
N ASP A 316 -11.91 12.18 6.70
CA ASP A 316 -13.33 12.34 6.38
C ASP A 316 -13.57 12.46 4.86
N ASP A 317 -12.72 13.20 4.16
CA ASP A 317 -12.82 13.42 2.72
C ASP A 317 -12.61 12.12 1.90
N ILE A 318 -11.59 11.32 2.24
CA ILE A 318 -11.30 10.07 1.51
C ILE A 318 -12.33 8.97 1.81
N GLU A 319 -12.86 8.92 3.04
CA GLU A 319 -13.95 8.01 3.38
C GLU A 319 -15.21 8.33 2.57
N GLN A 320 -15.63 9.60 2.57
CA GLN A 320 -16.78 10.06 1.78
C GLN A 320 -16.58 9.87 0.28
N LEU A 321 -15.36 10.07 -0.21
CA LEU A 321 -15.04 9.83 -1.61
C LEU A 321 -15.14 8.34 -1.95
N GLY A 322 -14.59 7.45 -1.11
CA GLY A 322 -14.67 6.00 -1.27
C GLY A 322 -16.11 5.51 -1.37
N GLN A 323 -17.01 6.04 -0.54
CA GLN A 323 -18.44 5.73 -0.56
C GLN A 323 -19.15 6.06 -1.89
N ARG A 324 -18.57 6.94 -2.73
CA ARG A 324 -19.10 7.25 -4.07
C ARG A 324 -18.75 6.19 -5.12
N SER A 325 -17.76 5.34 -4.86
CA SER A 325 -17.43 4.23 -5.75
C SER A 325 -18.45 3.10 -5.61
N LYS A 326 -18.73 2.41 -6.72
CA LYS A 326 -19.52 1.16 -6.71
C LYS A 326 -18.68 -0.08 -6.41
N ASN A 327 -17.37 0.10 -6.25
CA ASN A 327 -16.43 -0.96 -5.98
C ASN A 327 -16.29 -1.18 -4.47
N PRO A 328 -16.72 -2.33 -3.93
CA PRO A 328 -16.67 -2.58 -2.49
C PRO A 328 -15.24 -2.56 -1.92
N ILE A 329 -14.24 -3.01 -2.68
CA ILE A 329 -12.83 -3.02 -2.23
C ILE A 329 -12.29 -1.59 -2.14
N ILE A 330 -12.71 -0.67 -3.03
CA ILE A 330 -12.37 0.75 -2.92
C ILE A 330 -12.98 1.35 -1.65
N GLN A 331 -14.23 0.99 -1.33
CA GLN A 331 -14.88 1.46 -0.11
C GLN A 331 -14.12 0.98 1.13
N ASP A 332 -13.80 -0.31 1.21
CA ASP A 332 -13.08 -0.90 2.34
C ASP A 332 -11.68 -0.31 2.50
N PHE A 333 -10.91 -0.13 1.42
CA PHE A 333 -9.59 0.50 1.46
C PHE A 333 -9.64 1.99 1.82
N ALA A 334 -10.64 2.74 1.35
CA ALA A 334 -10.82 4.13 1.73
C ALA A 334 -11.14 4.27 3.23
N VAL A 335 -12.02 3.42 3.76
CA VAL A 335 -12.33 3.39 5.19
C VAL A 335 -11.12 2.95 6.00
N LEU A 336 -10.37 1.93 5.58
CA LEU A 336 -9.14 1.50 6.25
C LEU A 336 -8.14 2.64 6.38
N SER A 337 -7.89 3.37 5.29
CA SER A 337 -6.98 4.51 5.29
C SER A 337 -7.46 5.62 6.24
N ALA A 338 -8.75 5.94 6.22
CA ALA A 338 -9.35 6.94 7.09
C ALA A 338 -9.27 6.54 8.59
N GLN A 339 -9.58 5.29 8.93
CA GLN A 339 -9.55 4.78 10.30
C GLN A 339 -8.14 4.80 10.89
N TYR A 340 -7.14 4.36 10.12
CA TYR A 340 -5.74 4.42 10.56
C TYR A 340 -5.20 5.86 10.65
N THR A 341 -5.64 6.77 9.77
CA THR A 341 -5.32 8.21 9.88
C THR A 341 -5.89 8.80 11.16
N ARG A 342 -7.15 8.49 11.51
CA ARG A 342 -7.77 8.95 12.75
C ARG A 342 -7.08 8.38 13.98
N ALA A 343 -6.66 7.11 13.96
CA ALA A 343 -5.88 6.52 15.06
C ALA A 343 -4.54 7.23 15.24
N TYR A 344 -3.82 7.50 14.15
CA TYR A 344 -2.57 8.25 14.19
C TYR A 344 -2.77 9.63 14.83
N VAL A 345 -3.81 10.35 14.42
CA VAL A 345 -4.20 11.65 15.00
C VAL A 345 -4.43 11.56 16.52
N LYS A 346 -5.07 10.48 17.01
CA LYS A 346 -5.26 10.27 18.46
C LYS A 346 -3.92 10.10 19.20
N GLY A 347 -2.92 9.51 18.56
CA GLY A 347 -1.61 9.28 19.13
C GLY A 347 -0.69 10.50 19.15
N ILE A 348 -0.88 11.48 18.26
CA ILE A 348 0.01 12.66 18.12
C ILE A 348 0.39 13.32 19.46
N PRO A 349 -0.54 13.60 20.41
CA PRO A 349 -0.21 14.29 21.65
C PRO A 349 0.81 13.55 22.53
N THR A 350 0.86 12.22 22.42
CA THR A 350 1.77 11.34 23.18
C THR A 350 2.56 10.45 22.24
N TYR A 351 2.85 10.94 21.04
CA TYR A 351 3.41 10.14 19.95
C TYR A 351 4.66 9.38 20.39
N VAL A 352 4.67 8.09 20.08
CA VAL A 352 5.85 7.22 20.16
C VAL A 352 6.16 6.66 18.77
N PRO A 353 7.41 6.25 18.48
CA PRO A 353 7.80 5.82 17.14
C PRO A 353 6.96 4.69 16.55
N SER A 354 6.39 3.80 17.37
CA SER A 354 5.51 2.72 16.91
C SER A 354 4.21 3.24 16.28
N ASP A 355 3.77 4.45 16.65
CA ASP A 355 2.57 5.09 16.07
C ASP A 355 2.78 5.43 14.59
N ALA A 356 4.04 5.52 14.11
CA ALA A 356 4.34 5.70 12.69
C ALA A 356 3.73 4.60 11.81
N HIS A 357 3.57 3.38 12.35
CA HIS A 357 2.93 2.28 11.62
C HIS A 357 1.45 2.54 11.34
N LEU A 358 0.78 3.38 12.15
CA LEU A 358 -0.59 3.79 11.87
C LEU A 358 -0.66 4.68 10.62
N ALA A 359 0.19 5.71 10.55
CA ALA A 359 0.31 6.57 9.37
C ALA A 359 0.79 5.79 8.14
N ALA A 360 1.74 4.86 8.31
CA ALA A 360 2.23 4.03 7.22
C ALA A 360 1.14 3.11 6.64
N THR A 361 0.30 2.51 7.49
CA THR A 361 -0.86 1.72 7.05
C THR A 361 -1.83 2.56 6.22
N ALA A 362 -2.17 3.76 6.71
CA ALA A 362 -3.07 4.66 6.02
C ALA A 362 -2.54 5.05 4.63
N ASN A 363 -1.27 5.46 4.57
CA ASN A 363 -0.60 5.87 3.34
C ASN A 363 -0.47 4.70 2.35
N ALA A 364 -0.01 3.53 2.79
CA ALA A 364 0.17 2.37 1.92
C ALA A 364 -1.17 1.94 1.30
N THR A 365 -2.24 1.89 2.09
CA THR A 365 -3.59 1.56 1.61
C THR A 365 -4.08 2.59 0.59
N GLU A 366 -3.84 3.87 0.84
CA GLU A 366 -4.17 4.91 -0.13
C GLU A 366 -3.42 4.72 -1.46
N TRP A 367 -2.12 4.41 -1.41
CA TRP A 367 -1.33 4.18 -2.60
C TRP A 367 -1.83 2.97 -3.39
N VAL A 368 -2.41 1.94 -2.76
CA VAL A 368 -3.08 0.84 -3.48
C VAL A 368 -4.16 1.38 -4.41
N ILE A 369 -5.05 2.26 -3.92
CA ILE A 369 -6.11 2.89 -4.74
C ILE A 369 -5.49 3.77 -5.83
N MET A 370 -4.58 4.67 -5.45
CA MET A 370 -3.98 5.62 -6.39
C MET A 370 -3.25 4.93 -7.55
N LYS A 371 -2.49 3.87 -7.25
CA LYS A 371 -1.72 3.14 -8.26
C LYS A 371 -2.58 2.23 -9.11
N ALA A 372 -3.65 1.68 -8.55
CA ALA A 372 -4.63 0.95 -9.34
C ALA A 372 -5.32 1.86 -10.35
N CYS A 373 -5.69 3.09 -9.94
CA CYS A 373 -6.23 4.11 -10.85
C CYS A 373 -5.26 4.41 -12.00
N GLN A 374 -3.97 4.62 -11.69
CA GLN A 374 -2.94 4.88 -12.71
C GLN A 374 -2.70 3.68 -13.64
N ALA A 375 -2.88 2.44 -13.15
CA ALA A 375 -2.72 1.23 -13.94
C ALA A 375 -3.83 1.02 -14.99
N VAL A 376 -4.91 1.82 -14.94
CA VAL A 376 -6.05 1.76 -15.87
C VAL A 376 -6.30 3.12 -16.55
N GLU A 377 -5.35 4.05 -16.45
CA GLU A 377 -5.34 5.29 -17.23
C GLU A 377 -4.76 5.00 -18.63
N ASP A 378 -5.47 5.44 -19.67
CA ASP A 378 -5.04 5.36 -21.08
C ASP A 378 -3.97 6.40 -21.43
#